data_AF-A0A1Q7SJ65-F1
#
_entry.id   AF-A0A1Q7SJ65-F1
#
_cell.length_a   1.000
_cell.length_b   1.000
_cell.length_c   1.000
_cell.angle_alpha   90.00
_cell.angle_beta   90.00
_cell.angle_gamma   90.00
#
_symmetry.space_group_name_H-M   'P 1'
#
loop_
_entity.id
_entity.type
_entity.pdbx_description
1 polymer ?
#
loop_
_entity_poly.entity_id
_entity_poly.type
_entity_poly.pdbx_seq_one_letter_code
_entity_poly.pdbx_strand_id
1 'polypeptide(L)'
;MEQAYLWLRRHGVQYVSPSPQRLPDWNPNAAGIRAFYFRDPDGHALEILQFPPDKGDPRWHRPSDRVFLGIDHTAIVVGDTAASLGFYRDVLGMRVVGGSENHGPEQERLNNVFGARLRITTLRATAGPAVELLEYLTPRDGRPYPVDARANDLVHWHTIVTTSSPEAVYRALLAGRYPLVSPRVVTLPDGPLGSREAFLARDPDGHALQFRSR
;
A
#
# COMPACT_ATOMS: atom_id res chain seq x y z
N MET A 1 2.36 -7.61 -19.11
CA MET A 1 1.42 -8.29 -18.19
C MET A 1 1.45 -9.81 -18.39
N GLU A 2 1.39 -10.27 -19.63
CA GLU A 2 1.32 -11.66 -20.08
C GLU A 2 2.44 -12.52 -19.51
N GLN A 3 3.69 -12.06 -19.63
CA GLN A 3 4.85 -12.78 -19.12
C GLN A 3 4.80 -12.92 -17.59
N ALA A 4 4.43 -11.85 -16.88
CA ALA A 4 4.27 -11.88 -15.42
C ALA A 4 3.15 -12.84 -15.00
N TYR A 5 2.00 -12.80 -15.67
CA TYR A 5 0.90 -13.72 -15.39
C TYR A 5 1.26 -15.19 -15.68
N LEU A 6 1.97 -15.46 -16.78
CA LEU A 6 2.49 -16.81 -17.08
C LEU A 6 3.53 -17.26 -16.05
N TRP A 7 4.40 -16.36 -15.59
CA TRP A 7 5.35 -16.65 -14.52
C TRP A 7 4.63 -17.06 -13.23
N LEU A 8 3.64 -16.26 -12.80
CA LEU A 8 2.84 -16.52 -11.61
C LEU A 8 2.02 -17.82 -11.72
N ARG A 9 1.41 -18.07 -12.89
CA ARG A 9 0.73 -19.35 -13.24
C ARG A 9 1.65 -20.55 -13.02
N ARG A 10 2.87 -20.51 -13.56
CA ARG A 10 3.84 -21.62 -13.50
C ARG A 10 4.29 -21.92 -12.07
N HIS A 11 4.28 -20.92 -11.20
CA HIS A 11 4.64 -21.06 -9.78
C HIS A 11 3.43 -21.35 -8.88
N GLY A 12 2.23 -21.56 -9.46
CA GLY A 12 1.07 -22.02 -8.70
C GLY A 12 0.56 -21.05 -7.64
N VAL A 13 0.74 -19.73 -7.83
CA VAL A 13 0.24 -18.75 -6.85
C VAL A 13 -1.28 -18.83 -6.73
N GLN A 14 -1.81 -18.57 -5.52
CA GLN A 14 -3.25 -18.50 -5.31
C GLN A 14 -3.80 -17.20 -5.91
N TYR A 15 -4.87 -17.28 -6.69
CA TYR A 15 -5.43 -16.10 -7.35
C TYR A 15 -6.43 -15.38 -6.44
N VAL A 16 -6.47 -14.06 -6.55
CA VAL A 16 -7.59 -13.25 -6.08
C VAL A 16 -8.45 -12.90 -7.28
N SER A 17 -7.87 -12.22 -8.28
CA SER A 17 -8.58 -11.95 -9.53
C SER A 17 -8.69 -13.21 -10.39
N PRO A 18 -9.78 -13.42 -11.16
CA PRO A 18 -9.90 -14.60 -12.02
C PRO A 18 -8.90 -14.60 -13.19
N SER A 19 -8.46 -13.41 -13.63
CA SER A 19 -7.48 -13.18 -14.69
C SER A 19 -6.98 -11.73 -14.62
N PRO A 20 -5.94 -11.33 -15.38
CA PRO A 20 -5.59 -9.93 -15.51
C PRO A 20 -6.75 -9.09 -16.04
N GLN A 21 -7.10 -8.02 -15.32
CA GLN A 21 -8.14 -7.08 -15.70
C GLN A 21 -7.52 -5.86 -16.37
N ARG A 22 -8.15 -5.34 -17.43
CA ARG A 22 -7.84 -4.01 -17.99
C ARG A 22 -8.88 -3.04 -17.45
N LEU A 23 -8.45 -2.02 -16.72
CA LEU A 23 -9.34 -1.02 -16.14
C LEU A 23 -10.01 -0.18 -17.25
N PRO A 24 -11.29 0.20 -17.05
CA PRO A 24 -12.14 0.70 -18.13
C PRO A 24 -11.80 2.13 -18.54
N ASP A 25 -12.06 2.45 -19.81
CA ASP A 25 -11.64 3.71 -20.44
C ASP A 25 -12.39 4.95 -19.91
N TRP A 26 -13.55 4.76 -19.28
CA TRP A 26 -14.31 5.87 -18.67
C TRP A 26 -13.60 6.48 -17.46
N ASN A 27 -12.69 5.75 -16.80
CA ASN A 27 -11.95 6.23 -15.64
C ASN A 27 -10.64 6.88 -16.10
N PRO A 28 -10.55 8.22 -16.19
CA PRO A 28 -9.39 8.88 -16.81
C PRO A 28 -8.06 8.59 -16.09
N ASN A 29 -8.11 8.33 -14.77
CA ASN A 29 -6.94 8.09 -13.94
C ASN A 29 -6.47 6.64 -13.99
N ALA A 30 -7.38 5.69 -14.29
CA ALA A 30 -7.07 4.27 -14.30
C ALA A 30 -7.17 3.60 -15.69
N ALA A 31 -7.72 4.29 -16.69
CA ALA A 31 -8.00 3.76 -18.02
C ALA A 31 -6.80 3.03 -18.62
N GLY A 32 -7.03 1.81 -19.10
CA GLY A 32 -6.00 1.02 -19.78
C GLY A 32 -4.93 0.41 -18.88
N ILE A 33 -4.87 0.76 -17.59
CA ILE A 33 -4.02 0.05 -16.63
C ILE A 33 -4.48 -1.39 -16.57
N ARG A 34 -3.52 -2.32 -16.62
CA ARG A 34 -3.78 -3.74 -16.44
C ARG A 34 -3.28 -4.17 -15.07
N ALA A 35 -4.13 -4.87 -14.34
CA ALA A 35 -3.88 -5.27 -12.97
C ALA A 35 -4.25 -6.74 -12.75
N PHE A 36 -3.58 -7.39 -11.79
CA PHE A 36 -3.90 -8.76 -11.40
C PHE A 36 -3.51 -8.99 -9.92
N TYR A 37 -4.49 -9.39 -9.11
CA TYR A 37 -4.28 -9.70 -7.69
C TYR A 37 -4.09 -11.20 -7.51
N PHE A 38 -3.11 -11.54 -6.67
CA PHE A 38 -2.80 -12.90 -6.24
C PHE A 38 -2.41 -12.87 -4.76
N ARG A 39 -2.22 -14.05 -4.16
CA ARG A 39 -1.75 -14.17 -2.79
C ARG A 39 -0.35 -14.74 -2.73
N ASP A 40 0.42 -14.27 -1.76
CA ASP A 40 1.63 -14.95 -1.31
C ASP A 40 1.27 -16.22 -0.49
N PRO A 41 2.26 -17.02 -0.06
CA PRO A 41 2.01 -18.24 0.72
C PRO A 41 1.30 -18.04 2.06
N ASP A 42 1.42 -16.86 2.68
CA ASP A 42 0.77 -16.53 3.96
C ASP A 42 -0.63 -15.92 3.76
N GLY A 43 -1.03 -15.71 2.50
CA GLY A 43 -2.36 -15.24 2.11
C GLY A 43 -2.45 -13.72 1.92
N HIS A 44 -1.35 -12.98 1.99
CA HIS A 44 -1.33 -11.54 1.73
C HIS A 44 -1.60 -11.24 0.27
N ALA A 45 -2.45 -10.25 0.01
CA ALA A 45 -2.75 -9.82 -1.34
C ALA A 45 -1.56 -9.05 -1.93
N LEU A 46 -1.15 -9.45 -3.14
CA LEU A 46 -0.16 -8.78 -3.95
C LEU A 46 -0.78 -8.44 -5.31
N GLU A 47 -0.33 -7.33 -5.89
CA GLU A 47 -0.80 -6.84 -7.17
C GLU A 47 0.37 -6.72 -8.15
N ILE A 48 0.15 -7.15 -9.40
CA ILE A 48 1.00 -6.76 -10.52
C ILE A 48 0.28 -5.76 -11.41
N LEU A 49 1.04 -4.76 -11.87
CA LEU A 49 0.54 -3.67 -12.71
C LEU A 49 1.30 -3.60 -14.02
N GLN A 50 0.58 -3.23 -15.08
CA GLN A 50 1.15 -2.76 -16.33
C GLN A 50 0.43 -1.46 -16.71
N PHE A 51 1.21 -0.38 -16.80
CA PHE A 51 0.69 0.92 -17.20
C PHE A 51 0.65 1.05 -18.73
N PRO A 52 -0.38 1.71 -19.30
CA PRO A 52 -0.33 2.18 -20.68
C PRO A 52 0.72 3.32 -20.83
N PRO A 53 1.14 3.66 -22.07
CA PRO A 53 2.22 4.62 -22.30
C PRO A 53 2.01 6.02 -21.70
N ASP A 54 0.75 6.43 -21.50
CA ASP A 54 0.37 7.74 -20.97
C ASP A 54 0.23 7.77 -19.43
N LYS A 55 0.44 6.64 -18.74
CA LYS A 55 0.22 6.52 -17.28
C LYS A 55 1.40 5.90 -16.56
N GLY A 56 1.40 6.03 -15.23
CA GLY A 56 2.43 5.49 -14.35
C GLY A 56 3.73 6.31 -14.38
N ASP A 57 4.63 5.99 -13.47
CA ASP A 57 5.94 6.63 -13.40
C ASP A 57 6.78 6.28 -14.67
N PRO A 58 7.44 7.27 -15.31
CA PRO A 58 8.29 7.03 -16.48
C PRO A 58 9.34 5.92 -16.30
N ARG A 59 9.76 5.63 -15.06
CA ARG A 59 10.69 4.52 -14.78
C ARG A 59 10.16 3.15 -15.21
N TRP A 60 8.84 2.97 -15.26
CA TRP A 60 8.18 1.72 -15.66
C TRP A 60 8.16 1.47 -17.17
N HIS A 61 8.41 2.51 -17.96
CA HIS A 61 8.45 2.43 -19.43
C HIS A 61 9.87 2.29 -19.96
N ARG A 62 10.88 2.29 -19.09
CA ARG A 62 12.27 2.08 -19.48
C ARG A 62 12.42 0.64 -20.01
N PRO A 63 13.07 0.44 -21.18
CA PRO A 63 13.34 -0.89 -21.69
C PRO A 63 14.05 -1.74 -20.64
N SER A 64 13.57 -2.97 -20.45
CA SER A 64 14.16 -3.94 -19.54
C SER A 64 13.91 -5.36 -20.05
N ASP A 65 14.87 -6.24 -19.78
CA ASP A 65 14.78 -7.69 -19.95
C ASP A 65 14.08 -8.38 -18.75
N ARG A 66 13.81 -7.63 -17.67
CA ARG A 66 13.16 -8.16 -16.46
C ARG A 66 11.64 -8.17 -16.61
N VAL A 67 11.03 -9.23 -16.09
CA VAL A 67 9.56 -9.36 -16.04
C VAL A 67 8.94 -8.44 -14.99
N PHE A 68 9.57 -8.32 -13.82
CA PHE A 68 9.13 -7.46 -12.72
C PHE A 68 10.11 -6.29 -12.55
N LEU A 69 9.60 -5.07 -12.58
CA LEU A 69 10.42 -3.85 -12.64
C LEU A 69 10.69 -3.23 -11.27
N GLY A 70 9.89 -3.56 -10.25
CA GLY A 70 10.03 -3.08 -8.88
C GLY A 70 8.69 -2.91 -8.17
N ILE A 71 8.70 -2.16 -7.07
CA ILE A 71 7.50 -1.83 -6.28
C ILE A 71 7.04 -0.42 -6.64
N ASP A 72 5.76 -0.29 -6.99
CA ASP A 72 5.13 1.00 -7.30
C ASP A 72 4.57 1.67 -6.06
N HIS A 73 3.79 0.91 -5.31
CA HIS A 73 3.14 1.35 -4.11
C HIS A 73 2.87 0.17 -3.18
N THR A 74 2.56 0.50 -1.93
CA THR A 74 1.82 -0.38 -1.02
C THR A 74 0.40 0.17 -0.93
N ALA A 75 -0.59 -0.69 -1.14
CA ALA A 75 -1.99 -0.32 -1.02
C ALA A 75 -2.55 -0.85 0.31
N ILE A 76 -3.30 -0.01 1.02
CA ILE A 76 -3.94 -0.34 2.29
C ILE A 76 -5.41 0.03 2.25
N VAL A 77 -6.26 -0.82 2.82
CA VAL A 77 -7.70 -0.56 2.92
C VAL A 77 -7.98 0.34 4.11
N VAL A 78 -8.70 1.44 3.93
CA VAL A 78 -9.04 2.39 5.00
C VAL A 78 -10.55 2.55 5.15
N GLY A 79 -11.01 2.81 6.36
CA GLY A 79 -12.43 3.03 6.64
C GLY A 79 -12.94 4.40 6.19
N ASP A 80 -12.05 5.41 6.20
CA ASP A 80 -12.34 6.80 5.82
C ASP A 80 -11.08 7.51 5.30
N THR A 81 -11.09 7.91 4.01
CA THR A 81 -9.94 8.58 3.39
C THR A 81 -9.56 9.88 4.10
N ALA A 82 -10.52 10.65 4.62
CA ALA A 82 -10.23 11.95 5.22
C ALA A 82 -9.47 11.79 6.56
N ALA A 83 -9.86 10.81 7.38
CA ALA A 83 -9.16 10.45 8.60
C ALA A 83 -7.72 10.01 8.30
N SER A 84 -7.53 9.15 7.30
CA SER A 84 -6.20 8.72 6.86
C SER A 84 -5.37 9.89 6.33
N LEU A 85 -5.96 10.84 5.60
CA LEU A 85 -5.25 12.06 5.17
C LEU A 85 -4.80 12.92 6.36
N GLY A 86 -5.58 13.00 7.44
CA GLY A 86 -5.15 13.62 8.69
C GLY A 86 -3.83 13.03 9.23
N PHE A 87 -3.65 11.72 9.10
CA PHE A 87 -2.41 11.06 9.49
C PHE A 87 -1.30 11.22 8.44
N TYR A 88 -1.51 10.70 7.23
CA TYR A 88 -0.47 10.60 6.20
C TYR A 88 -0.07 11.96 5.60
N ARG A 89 -1.03 12.87 5.37
CA ARG A 89 -0.74 14.19 4.81
C ARG A 89 -0.40 15.19 5.91
N ASP A 90 -1.26 15.33 6.91
CA ASP A 90 -1.12 16.45 7.85
C ASP A 90 -0.07 16.20 8.93
N VAL A 91 0.10 14.96 9.39
CA VAL A 91 1.10 14.63 10.42
C VAL A 91 2.43 14.17 9.80
N LEU A 92 2.39 13.28 8.81
CA LEU A 92 3.61 12.76 8.18
C LEU A 92 4.13 13.62 7.01
N GLY A 93 3.37 14.61 6.55
CA GLY A 93 3.78 15.52 5.49
C GLY A 93 3.84 14.89 4.09
N MET A 94 3.18 13.74 3.87
CA MET A 94 3.08 13.16 2.52
C MET A 94 2.17 14.00 1.63
N ARG A 95 2.39 13.94 0.32
CA ARG A 95 1.59 14.68 -0.67
C ARG A 95 0.65 13.74 -1.39
N VAL A 96 -0.61 14.17 -1.54
CA VAL A 96 -1.55 13.52 -2.45
C VAL A 96 -1.08 13.79 -3.88
N VAL A 97 -0.88 12.73 -4.65
CA VAL A 97 -0.35 12.79 -6.03
C VAL A 97 -1.29 12.16 -7.06
N GLY A 98 -2.37 11.54 -6.61
CA GLY A 98 -3.36 10.91 -7.46
C GLY A 98 -4.59 10.51 -6.68
N GLY A 99 -5.68 10.28 -7.40
CA GLY A 99 -6.89 9.71 -6.84
C GLY A 99 -7.86 9.34 -7.94
N SER A 100 -8.73 8.38 -7.67
CA SER A 100 -9.74 7.93 -8.61
C SER A 100 -10.92 7.34 -7.87
N GLU A 101 -12.02 7.19 -8.58
CA GLU A 101 -13.11 6.34 -8.13
C GLU A 101 -13.21 5.16 -9.09
N ASN A 102 -13.02 3.96 -8.58
CA ASN A 102 -12.99 2.75 -9.39
C ASN A 102 -14.23 1.91 -9.09
N HIS A 103 -14.92 1.48 -10.14
CA HIS A 103 -16.09 0.61 -10.03
C HIS A 103 -16.34 -0.16 -11.32
N GLY A 104 -17.34 -1.04 -11.29
CA GLY A 104 -17.78 -1.82 -12.44
C GLY A 104 -17.11 -3.20 -12.52
N PRO A 105 -17.49 -4.00 -13.53
CA PRO A 105 -17.18 -5.43 -13.57
C PRO A 105 -15.69 -5.75 -13.53
N GLU A 106 -14.85 -4.93 -14.15
CA GLU A 106 -13.39 -5.07 -14.13
C GLU A 106 -12.83 -4.88 -12.72
N GLN A 107 -13.34 -3.90 -11.97
CA GLN A 107 -12.91 -3.63 -10.60
C GLN A 107 -13.39 -4.74 -9.65
N GLU A 108 -14.65 -5.18 -9.80
CA GLU A 108 -15.21 -6.29 -9.02
C GLU A 108 -14.39 -7.57 -9.20
N ARG A 109 -14.05 -7.90 -10.45
CA ARG A 109 -13.19 -9.05 -10.75
C ARG A 109 -11.76 -8.85 -10.25
N LEU A 110 -11.22 -7.63 -10.30
CA LEU A 110 -9.87 -7.34 -9.83
C LEU A 110 -9.75 -7.64 -8.32
N ASN A 111 -10.65 -7.09 -7.50
CA ASN A 111 -10.61 -7.30 -6.05
C ASN A 111 -11.25 -8.63 -5.62
N ASN A 112 -12.01 -9.28 -6.50
CA ASN A 112 -12.89 -10.39 -6.18
C ASN A 112 -13.90 -10.04 -5.08
N VAL A 113 -14.50 -8.86 -5.20
CA VAL A 113 -15.52 -8.32 -4.30
C VAL A 113 -16.68 -7.85 -5.17
N PHE A 114 -17.85 -8.47 -4.97
CA PHE A 114 -19.06 -8.14 -5.73
C PHE A 114 -19.53 -6.71 -5.39
N GLY A 115 -19.90 -5.94 -6.42
CA GLY A 115 -20.34 -4.54 -6.25
C GLY A 115 -19.26 -3.59 -5.73
N ALA A 116 -17.98 -3.95 -5.87
CA ALA A 116 -16.85 -3.13 -5.46
C ALA A 116 -16.88 -1.75 -6.13
N ARG A 117 -16.93 -0.71 -5.29
CA ARG A 117 -16.72 0.69 -5.63
C ARG A 117 -15.76 1.27 -4.61
N LEU A 118 -14.63 1.77 -5.09
CA LEU A 118 -13.55 2.27 -4.24
C LEU A 118 -13.28 3.73 -4.54
N ARG A 119 -13.03 4.51 -3.49
CA ARG A 119 -12.25 5.74 -3.58
C ARG A 119 -10.79 5.39 -3.36
N ILE A 120 -9.97 5.73 -4.34
CA ILE A 120 -8.52 5.53 -4.30
C ILE A 120 -7.85 6.88 -4.10
N THR A 121 -6.91 6.96 -3.17
CA THR A 121 -6.07 8.16 -2.96
C THR A 121 -4.61 7.76 -2.81
N THR A 122 -3.77 8.26 -3.71
CA THR A 122 -2.35 7.91 -3.74
C THR A 122 -1.52 9.03 -3.10
N LEU A 123 -0.70 8.67 -2.11
CA LEU A 123 0.22 9.56 -1.40
C LEU A 123 1.68 9.21 -1.68
N ARG A 124 2.53 10.22 -1.78
CA ARG A 124 3.99 10.03 -1.86
C ARG A 124 4.73 10.85 -0.81
N ALA A 125 5.72 10.20 -0.20
CA ALA A 125 6.81 10.86 0.49
C ALA A 125 7.79 11.49 -0.53
N THR A 126 8.92 12.03 -0.05
CA THR A 126 9.95 12.61 -0.93
C THR A 126 10.65 11.57 -1.81
N ALA A 127 10.68 10.30 -1.41
CA ALA A 127 11.23 9.19 -2.18
C ALA A 127 10.58 7.86 -1.78
N GLY A 128 10.77 6.83 -2.61
CA GLY A 128 10.27 5.47 -2.39
C GLY A 128 8.92 5.18 -3.06
N PRO A 129 8.35 3.99 -2.80
CA PRO A 129 7.01 3.62 -3.26
C PRO A 129 5.94 4.58 -2.72
N ALA A 130 4.80 4.67 -3.41
CA ALA A 130 3.64 5.39 -2.88
C ALA A 130 2.92 4.58 -1.79
N VAL A 131 2.10 5.26 -0.99
CA VAL A 131 1.07 4.64 -0.16
C VAL A 131 -0.28 4.94 -0.82
N GLU A 132 -1.02 3.90 -1.17
CA GLU A 132 -2.34 4.04 -1.79
C GLU A 132 -3.43 3.64 -0.79
N LEU A 133 -4.37 4.56 -0.57
CA LEU A 133 -5.51 4.36 0.30
C LEU A 133 -6.67 3.82 -0.54
N LEU A 134 -7.24 2.70 -0.12
CA LEU A 134 -8.39 2.05 -0.74
C LEU A 134 -9.59 2.12 0.21
N GLU A 135 -10.44 3.14 0.03
CA GLU A 135 -11.69 3.26 0.78
C GLU A 135 -12.81 2.59 -0.01
N TYR A 136 -13.33 1.46 0.48
CA TYR A 136 -14.50 0.81 -0.11
C TYR A 136 -15.75 1.63 0.22
N LEU A 137 -16.37 2.20 -0.82
CA LEU A 137 -17.65 2.89 -0.74
C LEU A 137 -18.81 1.89 -0.76
N THR A 138 -18.65 0.81 -1.54
CA THR A 138 -19.50 -0.38 -1.50
C THR A 138 -18.68 -1.64 -1.84
N PRO A 139 -18.96 -2.80 -1.21
CA PRO A 139 -19.68 -2.93 0.06
C PRO A 139 -18.84 -2.34 1.22
N ARG A 140 -19.50 -1.96 2.33
CA ARG A 140 -18.84 -1.44 3.55
C ARG A 140 -18.82 -2.47 4.69
N ASP A 141 -18.84 -3.75 4.34
CA ASP A 141 -18.88 -4.89 5.26
C ASP A 141 -17.48 -5.50 5.52
N GLY A 142 -16.42 -4.83 5.06
CA GLY A 142 -15.04 -5.17 5.39
C GLY A 142 -14.81 -5.19 6.90
N ARG A 143 -13.98 -6.14 7.36
CA ARG A 143 -13.63 -6.25 8.78
C ARG A 143 -12.55 -5.21 9.14
N PRO A 144 -12.62 -4.60 10.34
CA PRO A 144 -11.53 -3.77 10.82
C PRO A 144 -10.26 -4.61 11.02
N TYR A 145 -9.10 -3.95 11.05
CA TYR A 145 -7.86 -4.59 11.47
C TYR A 145 -8.05 -5.21 12.86
N PRO A 146 -7.56 -6.45 13.13
CA PRO A 146 -7.82 -7.08 14.42
C PRO A 146 -7.25 -6.25 15.57
N VAL A 147 -8.11 -5.96 16.56
CA VAL A 147 -7.79 -5.02 17.66
C VAL A 147 -6.68 -5.52 18.59
N ASP A 148 -6.48 -6.83 18.63
CA ASP A 148 -5.47 -7.53 19.42
C ASP A 148 -4.26 -7.99 18.60
N ALA A 149 -4.17 -7.59 17.32
CA ALA A 149 -3.09 -7.98 16.44
C ALA A 149 -1.72 -7.47 16.93
N ARG A 150 -0.79 -8.41 17.06
CA ARG A 150 0.59 -8.22 17.52
C ARG A 150 1.55 -8.15 16.35
N ALA A 151 2.77 -7.68 16.62
CA ALA A 151 3.83 -7.56 15.61
C ALA A 151 4.34 -8.92 15.10
N ASN A 152 4.02 -10.02 15.78
CA ASN A 152 4.41 -11.38 15.42
C ASN A 152 3.26 -12.23 14.85
N ASP A 153 2.10 -11.62 14.58
CA ASP A 153 0.99 -12.31 13.91
C ASP A 153 1.22 -12.33 12.41
N LEU A 154 0.75 -13.37 11.71
CA LEU A 154 0.85 -13.45 10.24
C LEU A 154 0.24 -12.24 9.54
N VAL A 155 -0.84 -11.66 10.08
CA VAL A 155 -1.47 -10.46 9.51
C VAL A 155 -0.63 -9.17 9.68
N HIS A 156 0.46 -9.21 10.45
CA HIS A 156 1.32 -8.05 10.62
C HIS A 156 2.13 -7.77 9.35
N TRP A 157 1.72 -6.70 8.67
CA TRP A 157 2.48 -6.08 7.60
C TRP A 157 2.75 -4.63 7.99
N HIS A 158 3.95 -4.12 7.71
CA HIS A 158 4.25 -2.72 7.96
C HIS A 158 4.97 -2.03 6.80
N THR A 159 4.70 -0.74 6.65
CA THR A 159 5.46 0.15 5.77
C THR A 159 6.58 0.81 6.54
N ILE A 160 7.80 0.74 6.01
CA ILE A 160 8.94 1.45 6.61
C ILE A 160 8.99 2.88 6.05
N VAL A 161 8.89 3.85 6.95
CA VAL A 161 9.03 5.28 6.67
C VAL A 161 10.36 5.77 7.23
N THR A 162 11.25 6.16 6.33
CA THR A 162 12.54 6.74 6.73
C THR A 162 12.38 8.23 7.01
N THR A 163 12.85 8.68 8.18
CA THR A 163 12.81 10.07 8.64
C THR A 163 14.18 10.51 9.14
N SER A 164 14.43 11.83 9.19
CA SER A 164 15.62 12.38 9.82
C SER A 164 15.53 12.47 11.35
N SER A 165 14.32 12.34 11.92
CA SER A 165 14.12 12.36 13.37
C SER A 165 12.92 11.49 13.78
N PRO A 166 13.16 10.20 14.11
CA PRO A 166 12.14 9.33 14.67
C PRO A 166 11.48 9.92 15.94
N GLU A 167 12.23 10.61 16.79
CA GLU A 167 11.74 11.23 18.04
C GLU A 167 10.73 12.35 17.79
N ALA A 168 10.93 13.15 16.73
CA ALA A 168 9.98 14.19 16.36
C ALA A 168 8.66 13.57 15.90
N VAL A 169 8.73 12.52 15.06
CA VAL A 169 7.54 11.79 14.61
C VAL A 169 6.84 11.11 15.78
N TYR A 170 7.59 10.41 16.65
CA TYR A 170 7.04 9.76 17.84
C TYR A 170 6.26 10.74 18.72
N ARG A 171 6.82 11.93 19.00
CA ARG A 171 6.14 12.98 19.78
C ARG A 171 4.90 13.52 19.08
N ALA A 172 4.95 13.72 17.77
CA ALA A 172 3.79 14.16 16.99
C ALA A 172 2.66 13.11 17.02
N LEU A 173 2.99 11.83 16.87
CA LEU A 173 2.00 10.74 16.95
C LEU A 173 1.40 10.61 18.36
N LEU A 174 2.23 10.72 19.39
CA LEU A 174 1.78 10.73 20.79
C LEU A 174 0.82 11.90 21.07
N ALA A 175 1.18 13.11 20.63
CA ALA A 175 0.33 14.30 20.79
C ALA A 175 -1.00 14.17 20.02
N GLY A 176 -0.95 13.58 18.83
CA GLY A 176 -2.13 13.25 18.01
C GLY A 176 -2.94 12.05 18.50
N ARG A 177 -2.51 11.37 19.58
CA ARG A 177 -3.13 10.17 20.15
C ARG A 177 -3.24 8.99 19.18
N TYR A 178 -2.33 8.90 18.21
CA TYR A 178 -2.25 7.73 17.34
C TYR A 178 -1.68 6.54 18.11
N PRO A 179 -2.11 5.29 17.82
CA PRO A 179 -1.63 4.12 18.55
C PRO A 179 -0.14 3.89 18.34
N LEU A 180 0.61 3.80 19.43
CA LEU A 180 2.02 3.45 19.43
C LEU A 180 2.18 1.97 19.78
N VAL A 181 2.92 1.23 18.97
CA VAL A 181 3.23 -0.19 19.23
C VAL A 181 4.49 -0.28 20.09
N SER A 182 5.51 0.52 19.76
CA SER A 182 6.71 0.65 20.59
C SER A 182 6.47 1.68 21.70
N PRO A 183 6.91 1.42 22.95
CA PRO A 183 6.71 2.33 24.07
C PRO A 183 7.62 3.56 24.05
N ARG A 184 8.60 3.60 23.13
CA ARG A 184 9.55 4.68 22.89
C ARG A 184 10.29 4.43 21.57
N VAL A 185 11.04 5.43 21.12
CA VAL A 185 12.08 5.22 20.11
C VAL A 185 13.21 4.38 20.72
N VAL A 186 13.67 3.40 19.95
CA VAL A 186 14.76 2.50 20.34
C VAL A 186 15.92 2.60 19.35
N THR A 187 17.12 2.42 19.85
CA THR A 187 18.33 2.31 19.05
C THR A 187 18.55 0.85 18.68
N LEU A 188 18.57 0.56 17.38
CA LEU A 188 18.81 -0.75 16.80
C LEU A 188 20.21 -0.81 16.19
N PRO A 189 20.94 -1.94 16.29
CA PRO A 189 22.18 -2.13 15.55
C PRO A 189 21.96 -2.06 14.03
N ASP A 190 22.89 -1.46 13.30
CA ASP A 190 22.86 -1.32 11.84
C ASP A 190 24.23 -1.64 11.23
N GLY A 191 24.55 -2.94 11.17
CA GLY A 191 25.84 -3.40 10.67
C GLY A 191 27.02 -3.15 11.63
N PRO A 192 28.27 -3.31 11.16
CA PRO A 192 29.44 -3.47 12.04
C PRO A 192 29.77 -2.27 12.95
N LEU A 193 29.33 -1.06 12.60
CA LEU A 193 29.64 0.18 13.33
C LEU A 193 28.45 1.16 13.39
N GLY A 194 27.28 0.76 12.90
CA GLY A 194 26.12 1.65 12.77
C GLY A 194 25.04 1.36 13.80
N SER A 195 24.24 2.39 14.10
CA SER A 195 22.98 2.24 14.81
C SER A 195 21.91 3.09 14.14
N ARG A 196 20.66 2.61 14.14
CA ARG A 196 19.50 3.36 13.67
C ARG A 196 18.49 3.52 14.79
N GLU A 197 17.85 4.67 14.84
CA GLU A 197 16.71 4.89 15.72
C GLU A 197 15.45 4.43 15.01
N ALA A 198 14.55 3.73 15.72
CA ALA A 198 13.29 3.28 15.15
C ALA A 198 12.19 3.12 16.19
N PHE A 199 10.94 3.14 15.73
CA PHE A 199 9.76 2.73 16.51
C PHE A 199 8.63 2.27 15.58
N LEU A 200 7.68 1.50 16.13
CA LEU A 200 6.46 1.09 15.45
C LEU A 200 5.25 1.86 15.97
N ALA A 201 4.35 2.23 15.07
CA ALA A 201 3.04 2.81 15.37
C ALA A 201 1.98 2.23 14.43
N ARG A 202 0.71 2.53 14.70
CA ARG A 202 -0.40 2.25 13.79
C ARG A 202 -1.00 3.55 13.25
N ASP A 203 -1.52 3.48 12.03
CA ASP A 203 -2.36 4.53 11.46
C ASP A 203 -3.80 4.48 12.05
N PRO A 204 -4.74 5.34 11.61
CA PRO A 204 -6.11 5.35 12.12
C PRO A 204 -6.86 4.01 12.02
N ASP A 205 -6.54 3.19 11.03
CA ASP A 205 -7.23 1.94 10.71
C ASP A 205 -6.48 0.71 11.25
N GLY A 206 -5.33 0.91 11.91
CA GLY A 206 -4.54 -0.16 12.52
C GLY A 206 -3.39 -0.68 11.67
N HIS A 207 -3.12 -0.11 10.48
CA HIS A 207 -1.99 -0.51 9.64
C HIS A 207 -0.68 -0.11 10.30
N ALA A 208 0.30 -1.01 10.33
CA ALA A 208 1.57 -0.72 10.99
C ALA A 208 2.49 0.12 10.11
N LEU A 209 3.17 1.07 10.75
CA LEU A 209 4.30 1.80 10.18
C LEU A 209 5.50 1.68 11.10
N GLN A 210 6.65 1.37 10.52
CA GLN A 210 7.93 1.51 11.19
C GLN A 210 8.57 2.83 10.76
N PHE A 211 8.79 3.71 11.72
CA PHE A 211 9.57 4.92 11.49
C PHE A 211 11.00 4.64 11.87
N ARG A 212 11.95 4.93 10.98
CA ARG A 212 13.38 4.74 11.25
C ARG A 212 14.25 5.88 10.75
N SER A 213 15.40 6.07 11.37
CA SER A 213 16.43 6.99 10.90
C SER A 213 17.03 6.52 9.56
N ARG A 214 17.56 7.47 8.79
CA ARG A 214 18.36 7.20 7.58
C ARG A 214 19.60 6.37 7.88
#